data_AF-A0A8G2HYY6-F1
#
_entry.id   AF-A0A8G2HYY6-F1
#
_cell.length_a   1.000
_cell.length_b   1.000
_cell.length_c   1.000
_cell.angle_alpha   90.00
_cell.angle_beta   90.00
_cell.angle_gamma   90.00
#
_symmetry.space_group_name_H-M   'P 1'
#
loop_
_entity.id
_entity.type
_entity.pdbx_description
1 polymer ?
#
loop_
_entity_poly.entity_id
_entity_poly.type
_entity_poly.pdbx_seq_one_letter_code
_entity_poly.pdbx_strand_id
1 'polypeptide(L)' 'MAQSWQRLREGKNIKKMDIIMLKHEALEHYLMNKYNLHYIEAHKLTEIKYNYSILIN' A
#
# COMPACT_ATOMS: atom_id res chain seq x y z
N MET A 1 -0.50 7.77 -3.55
CA MET A 1 -0.40 6.56 -4.39
C MET A 1 0.00 6.82 -5.86
N ALA A 2 -0.63 7.75 -6.61
CA ALA A 2 -0.48 7.84 -8.08
C ALA A 2 0.96 7.96 -8.64
N GLN A 3 1.80 8.83 -8.07
CA GLN A 3 3.20 8.96 -8.51
C GLN A 3 4.06 7.74 -8.17
N SER A 4 3.77 7.06 -7.07
CA SER A 4 4.47 5.84 -6.67
C SER A 4 4.20 4.72 -7.67
N TRP A 5 2.94 4.57 -8.10
CA TRP A 5 2.56 3.62 -9.15
C TRP A 5 3.24 3.91 -10.48
N GLN A 6 3.38 5.18 -10.85
CA GLN A 6 4.11 5.56 -12.05
C GLN A 6 5.58 5.12 -11.99
N ARG A 7 6.28 5.41 -10.88
CA ARG A 7 7.69 5.00 -10.70
C ARG A 7 7.88 3.49 -10.70
N LEU A 8 6.97 2.76 -10.06
CA LEU A 8 6.98 1.29 -10.04
C LEU A 8 6.79 0.71 -11.45
N ARG A 9 5.83 1.23 -12.21
CA ARG A 9 5.53 0.78 -13.57
C ARG A 9 6.65 1.11 -14.55
N GLU A 10 7.25 2.29 -14.44
CA GLU A 10 8.36 2.72 -15.30
C GLU A 10 9.69 2.06 -14.91
N GLY A 11 9.79 1.46 -13.71
CA GLY A 11 11.01 0.83 -13.22
C GLY A 11 12.15 1.82 -12.94
N LYS A 12 11.86 3.12 -12.93
CA LYS A 12 12.85 4.20 -12.80
C LYS A 12 12.60 5.02 -11.55
N ASN A 13 13.69 5.41 -10.88
CA ASN A 13 13.68 6.26 -9.69
C ASN A 13 12.79 5.72 -8.54
N ILE A 14 12.70 4.38 -8.40
CA ILE A 14 11.86 3.74 -7.36
C ILE A 14 12.36 4.18 -5.98
N LYS A 15 11.45 4.76 -5.20
CA LYS A 15 11.70 5.22 -3.85
C LYS A 15 11.25 4.18 -2.83
N LYS A 16 11.80 4.25 -1.62
CA LYS A 16 11.39 3.39 -0.50
C LYS A 16 9.88 3.49 -0.21
N MET A 17 9.30 4.68 -0.32
CA MET A 17 7.85 4.91 -0.18
C MET A 17 7.02 4.14 -1.21
N ASP A 18 7.56 3.88 -2.40
CA ASP A 18 6.85 3.16 -3.46
C ASP A 18 6.74 1.67 -3.12
N ILE A 19 7.81 1.10 -2.57
CA ILE A 19 7.81 -0.28 -2.07
C ILE A 19 6.89 -0.43 -0.85
N ILE A 20 6.85 0.57 0.03
CA ILE A 20 5.93 0.57 1.19
C ILE A 20 4.48 0.61 0.71
N MET A 21 4.16 1.46 -0.27
CA MET A 21 2.84 1.48 -0.90
C MET A 21 2.48 0.12 -1.52
N LEU A 22 3.39 -0.47 -2.29
CA LEU A 22 3.14 -1.77 -2.93
C LEU A 22 2.83 -2.86 -1.89
N LYS A 23 3.56 -2.89 -0.78
CA LYS A 23 3.31 -3.83 0.33
C LYS A 23 2.00 -3.54 1.06
N HIS A 24 1.63 -2.27 1.17
CA HIS A 24 0.36 -1.85 1.76
C HIS A 24 -0.82 -2.39 0.93
N GLU A 25 -0.86 -2.07 -0.36
CA GLU A 25 -1.90 -2.51 -1.31
C GLU A 25 -2.00 -4.04 -1.38
N ALA A 26 -0.84 -4.73 -1.45
CA ALA A 26 -0.81 -6.19 -1.50
C ALA A 26 -1.36 -6.83 -0.22
N LEU A 27 -1.05 -6.26 0.95
CA LEU A 27 -1.56 -6.78 2.22
C LEU A 27 -3.06 -6.48 2.37
N GLU A 28 -3.53 -5.31 1.93
CA GLU A 28 -4.94 -4.95 1.99
C GLU A 28 -5.76 -5.93 1.15
N HIS A 29 -5.34 -6.17 -0.09
CA HIS A 29 -5.96 -7.14 -0.97
C HIS A 29 -5.91 -8.57 -0.39
N TYR A 30 -4.80 -8.96 0.22
CA TYR A 30 -4.70 -10.26 0.89
C TYR A 30 -5.67 -10.39 2.07
N LEU A 31 -5.81 -9.35 2.89
CA LEU A 31 -6.72 -9.33 4.03
C LEU A 31 -8.18 -9.41 3.58
N MET A 32 -8.54 -8.66 2.55
CA MET A 32 -9.87 -8.71 1.94
C MET A 32 -10.18 -10.10 1.38
N ASN A 33 -9.27 -10.71 0.62
CA ASN A 33 -9.55 -12.00 -0.01
C ASN A 33 -9.49 -13.18 0.97
N LYS A 34 -8.52 -13.19 1.89
CA LYS A 34 -8.31 -14.34 2.79
C LYS A 34 -9.29 -14.35 3.96
N TYR A 35 -9.59 -13.18 4.51
CA TYR A 35 -10.42 -13.05 5.71
C TYR A 35 -11.79 -12.45 5.42
N ASN A 36 -12.11 -12.21 4.13
CA ASN A 36 -13.36 -11.59 3.68
C ASN A 36 -13.65 -10.26 4.40
N LEU A 37 -12.59 -9.54 4.78
CA LEU A 37 -12.67 -8.28 5.51
C LEU A 37 -13.16 -7.17 4.60
N HIS A 38 -13.91 -6.24 5.18
CA HIS A 38 -14.31 -5.05 4.46
C HIS A 38 -13.09 -4.17 4.18
N TYR A 39 -13.09 -3.46 3.05
CA TYR A 39 -11.99 -2.58 2.63
C TYR A 39 -11.51 -1.66 3.75
N ILE A 40 -12.43 -1.02 4.48
CA ILE A 40 -12.12 -0.09 5.57
C ILE A 40 -11.32 -0.76 6.71
N GLU A 41 -11.64 -2.01 7.04
CA GLU A 41 -10.96 -2.75 8.10
C GLU A 41 -9.58 -3.21 7.64
N ALA A 42 -9.48 -3.74 6.42
CA ALA A 42 -8.21 -4.11 5.80
C ALA A 42 -7.28 -2.89 5.67
N HIS A 43 -7.82 -1.73 5.27
CA HIS A 43 -7.10 -0.48 5.17
C HIS A 43 -6.54 -0.01 6.52
N LYS A 44 -7.35 -0.02 7.58
CA LYS A 44 -6.88 0.32 8.93
C LYS A 44 -5.76 -0.60 9.41
N LEU A 45 -5.89 -1.91 9.20
CA LEU A 45 -4.88 -2.89 9.62
C LEU A 45 -3.56 -2.72 8.85
N THR A 46 -3.64 -2.43 7.55
CA THR A 46 -2.46 -2.22 6.71
C THR A 46 -1.80 -0.86 6.95
N GLU A 47 -2.58 0.17 7.27
CA GLU A 47 -2.09 1.47 7.72
C GLU A 47 -1.30 1.36 9.03
N ILE A 48 -1.78 0.59 10.01
CA ILE A 48 -1.02 0.38 11.25
C ILE A 48 0.36 -0.25 10.97
N LYS A 49 0.44 -1.14 9.97
CA LYS A 49 1.67 -1.88 9.68
C LYS A 49 2.66 -1.14 8.78
N TYR A 50 2.16 -0.46 7.75
CA TYR A 50 3.00 0.18 6.72
C TYR A 50 2.96 1.70 6.76
N ASN A 51 2.02 2.27 7.52
CA ASN A 51 1.88 3.70 7.83
C ASN A 51 2.10 4.59 6.61
N TYR A 52 1.46 4.21 5.50
CA TYR A 52 1.73 4.82 4.21
C TYR A 52 1.15 6.24 4.17
N SER A 53 0.01 6.50 4.82
CA SER A 53 -0.57 7.85 4.88
C SER A 53 0.37 8.88 5.51
N ILE A 54 1.17 8.51 6.52
CA ILE A 54 2.13 9.43 7.16
C ILE A 54 3.31 9.76 6.23
N LEU A 55 3.65 8.87 5.29
CA LEU A 55 4.74 9.09 4.33
C LEU A 55 4.35 10.02 3.16
N ILE A 56 3.09 10.43 3.07
CA ILE A 56 2.58 11.35 2.03
C ILE A 56 2.55 12.81 2.53
N ASN A 57 2.98 13.07 3.78
CA ASN A 57 3.03 14.41 4.37
C ASN A 57 4.20 15.26 3.84
#